data_AF-A0A3N5SD06-F1
#
_entry.id   AF-A0A3N5SD06-F1
#
_cell.length_a   1.000
_cell.length_b   1.000
_cell.length_c   1.000
_cell.angle_alpha   90.00
_cell.angle_beta   90.00
_cell.angle_gamma   90.00
#
_symmetry.space_group_name_H-M   'P 1'
#
loop_
_entity.id
_entity.type
_entity.pdbx_description
1 polymer ?
#
loop_
_entity_poly.entity_id
_entity_poly.type
_entity_poly.pdbx_seq_one_letter_code
_entity_poly.pdbx_strand_id
1 'polypeptide(L)'
;MRNRAKCKLCGEILESFALIDYVSCKCGEIAINGGDMKYETFAKDYSNFLRVDDEGNEIVVEVKELGKIKELSNEVSKPSRSDLISILDEMIASYENLPPAAGLTHVTQNDLHATLLIISQIFKAQQG
;
A
#
# COMPACT_ATOMS: atom_id res chain seq x y z
N MET A 1 -18.76 -13.80 7.75
CA MET A 1 -17.47 -14.47 7.93
C MET A 1 -16.73 -13.77 9.03
N ARG A 2 -16.44 -14.48 10.12
CA ARG A 2 -15.58 -13.98 11.20
C ARG A 2 -14.11 -14.05 10.79
N ASN A 3 -13.26 -13.19 11.36
CA ASN A 3 -11.82 -13.26 11.12
C ASN A 3 -11.22 -14.42 11.90
N ARG A 4 -11.16 -15.61 11.28
CA ARG A 4 -10.54 -16.80 11.85
C ARG A 4 -9.53 -17.45 10.93
N ALA A 5 -8.51 -18.06 11.55
CA ALA A 5 -7.48 -18.81 10.85
C ALA A 5 -6.97 -19.96 11.71
N LYS A 6 -6.51 -21.04 11.07
CA LYS A 6 -5.89 -22.19 11.74
C LYS A 6 -4.44 -22.35 11.30
N CYS A 7 -3.56 -22.57 12.28
CA CYS A 7 -2.17 -22.89 12.03
C CYS A 7 -2.01 -24.39 11.77
N LYS A 8 -1.50 -24.79 10.60
CA LYS A 8 -1.19 -26.20 10.34
C LYS A 8 -0.05 -26.74 11.21
N LEU A 9 0.88 -25.86 11.61
CA LEU A 9 2.06 -26.26 12.37
C LEU A 9 1.73 -26.62 13.82
N CYS A 10 0.95 -25.79 14.53
CA CYS A 10 0.64 -25.99 15.95
C CYS A 10 -0.82 -26.40 16.23
N GLY A 11 -1.67 -26.42 15.20
CA GLY A 11 -3.08 -26.81 15.25
C GLY A 11 -4.02 -25.76 15.84
N GLU A 12 -3.51 -24.61 16.28
CA GLU A 12 -4.30 -23.59 16.97
C GLU A 12 -5.19 -22.79 16.02
N ILE A 13 -6.40 -22.48 16.49
CA ILE A 13 -7.37 -21.63 15.79
C ILE A 13 -7.35 -20.25 16.45
N LEU A 14 -7.11 -19.24 15.64
CA LEU A 14 -7.13 -17.83 16.01
C LEU A 14 -8.47 -17.23 15.62
N GLU A 15 -8.99 -16.33 16.46
CA GLU A 15 -10.17 -15.51 16.20
C GLU A 15 -9.88 -14.09 16.64
N SER A 16 -10.18 -13.12 15.76
CA SER A 16 -10.03 -11.69 16.00
C SER A 16 -11.39 -11.01 15.90
N PHE A 17 -11.70 -10.13 16.86
CA PHE A 17 -13.04 -9.56 17.05
C PHE A 17 -13.13 -8.07 16.76
N ALA A 18 -12.02 -7.33 16.84
CA ALA A 18 -12.03 -5.87 16.71
C ALA A 18 -11.22 -5.38 15.49
N LEU A 19 -11.44 -4.12 15.10
CA LEU A 19 -10.79 -3.49 13.94
C LEU A 19 -9.25 -3.50 14.04
N ILE A 20 -8.71 -3.44 15.26
CA ILE A 20 -7.29 -3.54 15.57
C ILE A 20 -7.18 -4.55 16.71
N ASP A 21 -6.87 -5.79 16.36
CA ASP A 21 -6.83 -6.92 17.26
C ASP A 21 -5.85 -7.95 16.70
N TYR A 22 -4.58 -7.80 17.08
CA TYR A 22 -3.51 -8.66 16.61
C TYR A 22 -3.46 -9.92 17.45
N VAL A 23 -3.80 -11.06 16.84
CA VAL A 23 -3.79 -12.36 17.49
C VAL A 23 -2.83 -13.27 16.74
N SER A 24 -1.90 -13.88 17.47
CA SER A 24 -0.89 -14.81 16.93
C SER A 24 -1.01 -16.18 17.57
N CYS A 25 -0.64 -17.22 16.84
CA CYS A 25 -0.62 -18.56 17.41
C CYS A 25 0.58 -18.75 18.35
N LYS A 26 0.49 -19.75 19.22
CA LYS A 26 1.49 -20.10 20.24
C LYS A 26 2.88 -20.41 19.69
N CYS A 27 3.00 -20.85 18.44
CA CYS A 27 4.30 -21.08 17.79
C CYS A 27 4.79 -19.85 16.99
N GLY A 28 3.96 -18.81 16.86
CA GLY A 28 4.26 -17.60 16.11
C GLY A 28 4.42 -17.81 14.61
N GLU A 29 3.87 -18.90 14.05
CA GLU A 29 3.93 -19.19 12.62
C GLU A 29 2.96 -18.33 11.82
N ILE A 30 1.77 -18.09 12.38
CA ILE A 30 0.72 -17.27 11.77
C ILE A 30 0.17 -16.26 12.77
N ALA A 31 -0.36 -15.16 12.24
CA ALA A 31 -1.15 -14.18 12.96
C ALA A 31 -2.23 -13.58 12.06
N ILE A 32 -3.27 -13.06 12.69
CA ILE A 32 -4.35 -12.32 12.04
C ILE A 32 -4.56 -10.99 12.76
N ASN A 33 -4.99 -9.98 12.01
CA ASN A 33 -5.41 -8.70 12.55
C ASN A 33 -6.70 -8.23 11.87
N GLY A 34 -7.50 -7.47 12.61
CA GLY A 34 -8.74 -6.87 12.16
C GLY A 34 -9.97 -7.74 12.42
N GLY A 35 -11.15 -7.15 12.30
CA GLY A 35 -12.41 -7.79 12.67
C GLY A 35 -13.23 -8.21 11.46
N ASP A 36 -14.50 -7.85 11.49
CA ASP A 36 -15.46 -8.01 10.39
C ASP A 36 -15.16 -7.11 9.17
N MET A 37 -14.57 -5.94 9.40
CA MET A 37 -14.33 -4.90 8.39
C MET A 37 -12.95 -4.95 7.72
N LYS A 38 -11.97 -5.63 8.32
CA LYS A 38 -10.59 -5.66 7.83
C LYS A 38 -9.94 -7.02 8.10
N TYR A 39 -9.37 -7.64 7.07
CA TYR A 39 -8.71 -8.93 7.18
C TYR A 39 -7.23 -8.79 6.81
N GLU A 40 -6.39 -8.66 7.83
CA GLU A 40 -4.94 -8.72 7.67
C GLU A 40 -4.44 -10.06 8.16
N THR A 41 -3.53 -10.66 7.39
CA THR A 41 -2.95 -11.97 7.71
C THR A 41 -1.45 -11.90 7.61
N PHE A 42 -0.77 -12.59 8.51
CA PHE A 42 0.68 -12.69 8.55
C PHE A 42 1.04 -14.16 8.72
N ALA A 43 2.02 -14.63 7.98
CA ALA A 43 2.56 -15.98 8.11
C ALA A 43 4.05 -15.96 7.75
N LYS A 44 4.85 -16.79 8.42
CA LYS A 44 6.23 -17.04 7.99
C LYS A 44 6.23 -17.90 6.73
N ASP A 45 5.43 -18.96 6.73
CA ASP A 45 5.10 -19.73 5.55
C ASP A 45 3.57 -19.81 5.38
N TYR A 46 3.06 -19.22 4.30
CA TYR A 46 1.63 -19.24 3.97
C TYR A 46 1.11 -20.65 3.66
N SER A 47 1.97 -21.64 3.38
CA SER A 47 1.56 -23.04 3.26
C SER A 47 0.95 -23.57 4.57
N ASN A 48 1.34 -23.00 5.71
CA ASN A 48 0.87 -23.32 7.05
C ASN A 48 -0.40 -22.56 7.48
N PHE A 49 -0.92 -21.68 6.62
CA PHE A 49 -2.09 -20.86 6.91
C PHE A 49 -3.37 -21.46 6.32
N LEU A 50 -4.42 -21.55 7.12
CA LEU A 50 -5.77 -21.94 6.70
C LEU A 50 -6.77 -20.89 7.17
N ARG A 51 -7.74 -20.53 6.32
CA ARG A 51 -8.91 -19.79 6.76
C ARG A 51 -9.93 -20.74 7.38
N VAL A 52 -10.69 -20.25 8.36
CA VAL A 52 -11.77 -21.01 8.99
C VAL A 52 -13.07 -20.23 8.84
N ASP A 53 -14.09 -20.87 8.27
CA ASP A 53 -15.40 -20.26 8.06
C ASP A 53 -16.30 -20.32 9.30
N ASP A 54 -17.49 -19.72 9.19
CA ASP A 54 -18.56 -19.65 10.22
C ASP A 54 -19.03 -21.01 10.74
N GLU A 55 -18.83 -22.07 9.97
CA GLU A 55 -19.20 -23.45 10.29
C GLU A 55 -18.01 -24.28 10.83
N GLY A 56 -16.79 -23.73 10.78
CA GLY A 56 -15.57 -24.40 11.22
C GLY A 56 -14.84 -25.16 10.11
N ASN A 57 -15.25 -25.03 8.85
CA ASN A 57 -14.56 -25.66 7.73
C ASN A 57 -13.25 -24.93 7.41
N GLU A 58 -12.25 -25.72 7.02
CA GLU A 58 -10.93 -25.23 6.64
C GLU A 58 -10.89 -24.86 5.15
N ILE A 59 -10.47 -23.63 4.86
CA ILE A 59 -10.33 -23.09 3.51
C ILE A 59 -8.83 -22.90 3.24
N VAL A 60 -8.34 -23.59 2.20
CA VAL A 60 -6.98 -23.41 1.70
C VAL A 60 -6.92 -22.11 0.91
N VAL A 61 -5.95 -21.26 1.25
CA VAL A 61 -5.76 -19.97 0.59
C VAL A 61 -4.75 -20.12 -0.55
N GLU A 62 -5.12 -19.68 -1.74
CA GLU A 62 -4.18 -19.49 -2.84
C GLU A 62 -3.56 -18.10 -2.75
N VAL A 63 -2.27 -18.05 -2.47
CA VAL A 63 -1.51 -16.80 -2.51
C VAL A 63 -1.26 -16.45 -3.98
N LYS A 64 -2.03 -15.48 -4.49
CA LYS A 64 -1.68 -14.84 -5.76
C LYS A 64 -0.60 -13.82 -5.46
N GLU A 65 0.61 -14.07 -5.98
CA GLU A 65 1.65 -13.04 -6.04
C GLU A 65 1.14 -11.90 -6.93
N LEU A 66 0.47 -10.92 -6.32
CA LEU A 66 0.30 -9.60 -6.91
C LEU A 66 1.72 -9.02 -6.96
N GLY A 67 2.31 -9.10 -8.15
CA GLY A 67 3.75 -8.99 -8.39
C GLY A 67 4.46 -8.05 -7.42
N LYS A 68 5.40 -8.61 -6.64
CA LYS A 68 6.37 -7.89 -5.80
C LYS A 68 5.80 -6.57 -5.24
N ILE A 69 5.10 -6.64 -4.12
CA ILE A 69 5.21 -5.51 -3.18
C ILE A 69 6.72 -5.46 -2.86
N LYS A 70 7.43 -4.53 -3.51
CA LYS A 70 8.83 -4.22 -3.19
C LYS A 70 8.89 -4.09 -1.68
N GLU A 71 9.63 -4.97 -1.04
CA GLU A 71 10.17 -4.71 0.28
C GLU A 71 10.68 -3.26 0.25
N LEU A 72 10.13 -2.40 1.11
CA LEU A 72 10.66 -1.05 1.31
C LEU A 72 11.96 -1.14 2.13
N SER A 73 12.92 -1.89 1.61
CA SER A 73 14.34 -1.64 1.80
C SER A 73 14.91 -1.22 0.44
N ASN A 74 14.28 -0.22 -0.19
CA ASN A 74 14.99 0.51 -1.23
C ASN A 74 15.88 1.51 -0.49
N GLU A 75 17.19 1.28 -0.55
CA GLU A 75 18.09 2.39 -0.74
C GLU A 75 17.51 3.22 -1.89
N VAL A 76 16.86 4.34 -1.57
CA VAL A 76 16.30 5.24 -2.57
C VAL A 76 17.49 5.89 -3.24
N SER A 77 18.01 5.24 -4.28
CA SER A 77 18.92 5.89 -5.21
C SER A 77 18.19 7.13 -5.70
N LYS A 78 18.78 8.31 -5.48
CA LYS A 78 18.24 9.59 -5.95
C LYS A 78 17.79 9.41 -7.42
N PRO A 79 16.52 9.69 -7.75
CA PRO A 79 16.00 9.47 -9.10
C PRO A 79 16.88 10.18 -10.12
N SER A 80 17.14 9.51 -11.23
CA SER A 80 17.93 10.10 -12.30
C SER A 80 17.13 11.23 -12.96
N ARG A 81 17.81 12.11 -13.70
CA ARG A 81 17.14 13.23 -14.38
C ARG A 81 16.08 12.76 -15.38
N SER A 82 16.30 11.63 -16.05
CA SER A 82 15.31 11.01 -16.94
C SER A 82 14.09 10.51 -16.17
N ASP A 83 14.28 9.93 -15.00
CA ASP A 83 13.16 9.44 -14.17
C ASP A 83 12.30 10.61 -13.67
N LEU A 84 12.94 11.73 -13.31
CA LEU A 84 12.21 12.94 -12.90
C LEU A 84 11.37 13.52 -14.04
N ILE A 85 11.86 13.47 -15.28
CA ILE A 85 11.10 13.92 -16.45
C ILE A 85 9.91 12.99 -16.70
N SER A 86 10.11 11.67 -16.68
CA SER A 86 9.01 10.72 -16.88
C SER A 86 7.92 10.87 -15.82
N ILE A 87 8.30 11.09 -14.55
CA ILE A 87 7.34 11.35 -13.47
C ILE A 87 6.53 12.62 -13.76
N LEU A 88 7.18 13.70 -14.23
CA LEU A 88 6.48 14.95 -14.56
C LEU A 88 5.50 14.76 -15.73
N ASP A 89 5.89 14.01 -16.77
CA ASP A 89 5.02 13.73 -17.91
C ASP A 89 3.78 12.93 -17.49
N GLU A 90 3.96 11.92 -16.63
CA GLU A 90 2.85 11.15 -16.05
C GLU A 90 1.92 12.04 -15.21
N MET A 91 2.49 12.95 -14.41
CA MET A 91 1.71 13.91 -13.64
C MET A 91 0.88 14.79 -14.56
N ILE A 92 1.46 15.37 -15.61
CA ILE A 92 0.75 16.22 -16.59
C ILE A 92 -0.41 15.43 -17.23
N ALA A 93 -0.17 14.20 -17.68
CA ALA A 93 -1.20 13.36 -18.26
C ALA A 93 -2.34 13.06 -17.27
N SER A 94 -2.04 12.94 -15.98
CA SER A 94 -3.09 12.74 -14.96
C SER A 94 -4.01 13.96 -14.83
N TYR A 95 -3.49 15.18 -15.00
CA TYR A 95 -4.28 16.41 -14.94
C TYR A 95 -5.28 16.52 -16.11
N GLU A 96 -4.93 16.01 -17.29
CA GLU A 96 -5.84 15.96 -18.45
C GLU A 96 -7.04 15.02 -18.22
N ASN A 97 -6.90 14.05 -17.31
CA ASN A 97 -7.92 13.07 -16.98
C ASN A 97 -8.78 13.48 -15.76
N LEU A 98 -8.59 14.68 -15.22
CA LEU A 98 -9.34 15.12 -14.04
C LEU A 98 -10.81 15.43 -14.38
N PRO A 99 -11.74 15.23 -13.43
CA PRO A 99 -13.13 15.62 -13.60
C PRO A 99 -13.27 17.12 -13.93
N PRO A 100 -14.27 17.53 -14.74
CA PRO A 100 -14.45 18.94 -15.13
C PRO A 100 -14.56 19.92 -13.94
N ALA A 101 -15.08 19.44 -12.80
CA ALA A 101 -15.17 20.22 -11.57
C ALA A 101 -13.80 20.59 -10.98
N ALA A 102 -12.76 19.79 -11.22
CA ALA A 102 -11.41 20.07 -10.76
C ALA A 102 -10.77 21.26 -11.50
N GLY A 103 -11.16 21.53 -12.75
CA GLY A 103 -10.69 22.70 -13.50
C GLY A 103 -11.23 24.05 -12.99
N LEU A 104 -12.20 24.02 -12.08
CA LEU A 104 -12.78 25.22 -11.47
C LEU A 104 -12.03 25.68 -10.22
N THR A 105 -11.02 24.93 -9.76
CA THR A 105 -10.22 25.33 -8.60
C THR A 105 -9.40 26.56 -8.93
N HIS A 106 -9.43 27.55 -8.05
CA HIS A 106 -8.68 28.79 -8.23
C HIS A 106 -7.20 28.58 -7.92
N VAL A 107 -6.32 29.10 -8.79
CA VAL A 107 -4.89 29.21 -8.53
C VAL A 107 -4.68 30.32 -7.50
N THR A 108 -4.04 30.01 -6.36
CA THR A 108 -3.80 31.00 -5.32
C THR A 108 -2.57 31.86 -5.65
N GLN A 109 -2.46 33.00 -4.98
CA GLN A 109 -1.27 33.85 -5.08
C GLN A 109 0.02 33.11 -4.67
N ASN A 110 -0.08 32.17 -3.72
CA ASN A 110 1.05 31.36 -3.28
C ASN A 110 1.51 30.39 -4.37
N ASP A 111 0.56 29.78 -5.10
CA ASP A 111 0.86 28.87 -6.22
C ASP A 111 1.57 29.61 -7.35
N LEU A 112 1.09 30.82 -7.68
CA LEU A 112 1.72 31.69 -8.67
C LEU A 112 3.14 32.10 -8.22
N HIS A 113 3.30 32.53 -6.98
CA HIS A 113 4.60 32.92 -6.43
C HIS A 113 5.60 31.76 -6.45
N ALA A 114 5.18 30.56 -6.03
CA ALA A 114 6.03 29.36 -6.07
C ALA A 114 6.46 29.01 -7.50
N THR A 115 5.54 29.10 -8.46
CA THR A 115 5.82 28.86 -9.88
C THR A 115 6.85 29.84 -10.43
N LEU A 116 6.69 31.14 -10.12
CA LEU A 116 7.64 32.18 -10.55
C LEU A 116 9.04 31.97 -9.96
N LEU A 117 9.14 31.54 -8.70
CA LEU A 117 10.42 31.21 -8.08
C LEU A 117 11.11 30.05 -8.81
N ILE A 118 10.38 28.99 -9.13
CA ILE A 118 10.92 27.82 -9.84
C ILE A 118 11.44 28.24 -11.22
N ILE A 119 10.65 28.99 -11.99
CA ILE A 119 11.05 29.50 -13.31
C ILE A 119 12.32 30.35 -13.21
N SER A 120 12.40 31.23 -12.21
CA SER A 120 13.60 32.05 -11.97
C SER A 120 14.85 31.20 -11.73
N GLN A 121 14.75 30.13 -10.94
CA GLN A 121 15.88 29.23 -10.68
C GLN A 121 16.30 28.45 -11.92
N ILE A 122 15.36 28.03 -12.77
CA ILE A 122 15.67 27.39 -14.05
C ILE A 122 16.50 28.31 -14.93
N PHE A 123 16.09 29.57 -15.08
CA PHE A 123 16.86 30.53 -15.89
C PHE A 123 18.24 30.83 -15.31
N LYS A 124 18.37 30.91 -13.98
CA LYS A 124 19.68 31.05 -13.33
C LYS A 124 20.59 29.85 -13.55
N ALA A 125 20.04 28.63 -13.51
CA ALA A 125 20.80 27.41 -13.73
C ALA A 125 21.29 27.23 -15.18
N GLN A 126 20.68 27.91 -16.15
CA GLN A 126 21.10 27.89 -17.56
C GLN A 126 22.16 28.95 -17.90
N GLN A 127 22.45 29.89 -17.00
CA GLN A 127 23.43 30.97 -17.20
C GLN A 127 24.86 30.63 -16.74
N GLY A 128 25.10 29.39 -16.31
CA GLY A 128 26.43 28.84 -16.00
C GLY A 128 26.75 27.65 -16.88
#